data_AF-A0A800GJW7-F1
#
_entry.id   AF-A0A800GJW7-F1
#
_cell.length_a   1.000
_cell.length_b   1.000
_cell.length_c   1.000
_cell.angle_alpha   90.00
_cell.angle_beta   90.00
_cell.angle_gamma   90.00
#
_symmetry.space_group_name_H-M   'P 1'
#
loop_
_entity.id
_entity.type
_entity.pdbx_description
1 polymer ?
#
loop_
_entity_poly.entity_id
_entity_poly.type
_entity_poly.pdbx_seq_one_letter_code
_entity_poly.pdbx_strand_id
1 'polypeptide(L)'
;MKHPEFPITDNLIYLNHAAVAPWPVRTSQAVKAFAEQNSAFGSHYYLNWLQKEKELRQQLTTLLNAPSVNDIALVKNTSEALSFVAYGLTWNQGDNIVSSQEEFPSNRIPWQSLSNQGVEFREADLLSKPEAEDALFALVDANTRLLTISSIQFASGRRMDLEKIGQFCKDNNILFCIDAIQSLGAVEFDVQAYQADFVMADGHKWMFGPEGLGVFYTNPDSRAALKLTQYGWHMMANIHNYENQPWDIHPHAQRFECGSPNMLGIHAWSA
;
A
#
# COMPACT_ATOMS: atom_id res chain seq x y z
N MET A 1 7.27 28.73 -15.17
CA MET A 1 7.60 29.26 -13.82
C MET A 1 8.13 28.08 -13.02
N LYS A 2 9.29 28.22 -12.35
CA LYS A 2 9.77 27.14 -11.45
C LYS A 2 8.86 27.08 -10.23
N HIS A 3 8.42 25.89 -9.87
CA HIS A 3 7.65 25.69 -8.64
C HIS A 3 8.59 25.82 -7.43
N PRO A 4 8.27 26.62 -6.39
CA PRO A 4 9.18 26.90 -5.28
C PRO A 4 9.53 25.64 -4.47
N GLU A 5 8.62 24.67 -4.38
CA GLU A 5 8.89 23.40 -3.71
C GLU A 5 9.81 22.47 -4.51
N PHE A 6 9.99 22.66 -5.83
CA PHE A 6 10.76 21.73 -6.65
C PHE A 6 11.98 22.44 -7.26
N PRO A 7 13.10 22.53 -6.53
CA PRO A 7 14.30 23.26 -6.94
C PRO A 7 15.14 22.43 -7.93
N ILE A 8 14.48 21.83 -8.92
CA ILE A 8 15.14 21.08 -10.00
C ILE A 8 16.00 22.05 -10.82
N THR A 9 17.20 21.60 -11.20
CA THR A 9 18.14 22.41 -12.00
C THR A 9 17.54 22.80 -13.35
N ASP A 10 17.88 23.99 -13.85
CA ASP A 10 17.36 24.51 -15.14
C ASP A 10 17.67 23.60 -16.34
N ASN A 11 18.74 22.83 -16.24
CA ASN A 11 19.20 21.96 -17.31
C ASN A 11 18.55 20.56 -17.29
N LEU A 12 17.52 20.35 -16.46
CA LEU A 12 16.84 19.06 -16.32
C LEU A 12 15.33 19.19 -16.54
N ILE A 13 14.81 18.47 -17.53
CA ILE A 13 13.37 18.26 -17.74
C ILE A 13 13.02 16.91 -17.10
N TYR A 14 12.36 16.94 -15.94
CA TYR A 14 12.03 15.72 -15.19
C TYR A 14 10.64 15.18 -15.54
N LEU A 15 10.59 14.03 -16.21
CA LEU A 15 9.34 13.38 -16.65
C LEU A 15 9.21 11.94 -16.11
N ASN A 16 9.79 11.65 -14.94
CA ASN A 16 9.92 10.28 -14.42
C ASN A 16 9.30 10.05 -13.03
N HIS A 17 8.30 10.87 -12.64
CA HIS A 17 7.59 10.77 -11.35
C HIS A 17 6.98 9.38 -11.11
N ALA A 18 6.55 8.71 -12.19
CA ALA A 18 6.00 7.36 -12.18
C ALA A 18 7.02 6.27 -11.84
N ALA A 19 8.32 6.58 -11.83
CA ALA A 19 9.38 5.72 -11.32
C ALA A 19 9.81 6.19 -9.92
N VAL A 20 10.31 7.42 -9.80
CA VAL A 20 10.71 8.06 -8.53
C VAL A 20 10.39 9.54 -8.67
N ALA A 21 9.82 10.19 -7.66
CA ALA A 21 9.57 11.62 -7.70
C ALA A 21 10.72 12.41 -7.06
N PRO A 22 11.01 13.62 -7.57
CA PRO A 22 11.89 14.55 -6.88
C PRO A 22 11.22 14.97 -5.56
N TRP A 23 11.98 15.03 -4.48
CA TRP A 23 11.46 15.51 -3.21
C TRP A 23 11.20 17.01 -3.24
N PRO A 24 10.08 17.48 -2.67
CA PRO A 24 9.86 18.89 -2.45
C PRO A 24 10.82 19.43 -1.38
N VAL A 25 11.02 20.75 -1.36
CA VAL A 25 11.88 21.43 -0.39
C VAL A 25 11.51 21.03 1.04
N ARG A 26 10.22 20.99 1.38
CA ARG A 26 9.75 20.61 2.72
C ARG A 26 10.23 19.22 3.16
N THR A 27 10.17 18.22 2.28
CA THR A 27 10.64 16.86 2.56
C THR A 27 12.13 16.85 2.83
N SER A 28 12.91 17.57 2.01
CA SER A 28 14.36 17.69 2.20
C SER A 28 14.71 18.42 3.51
N GLN A 29 13.92 19.41 3.93
CA GLN A 29 14.10 20.15 5.18
C GLN A 29 13.75 19.29 6.39
N ALA A 30 12.67 18.51 6.32
CA ALA A 30 12.27 17.60 7.40
C ALA A 30 13.32 16.52 7.66
N VAL A 31 13.93 15.96 6.61
CA VAL A 31 15.06 15.01 6.71
C VAL A 31 16.25 15.65 7.42
N LYS A 32 16.66 16.87 7.03
CA LYS A 32 17.78 17.59 7.66
C LYS A 32 17.50 17.84 9.13
N ALA A 33 16.31 18.36 9.46
CA ALA A 33 15.93 18.66 10.83
C ALA A 33 15.90 17.40 11.71
N PHE A 34 15.37 16.29 11.21
CA PHE A 34 15.38 15.01 11.92
C PHE A 34 16.82 14.52 12.19
N ALA A 35 17.67 14.54 11.15
CA ALA A 35 19.05 14.07 11.25
C ALA A 35 19.88 14.92 12.24
N GLU A 36 19.74 16.25 12.20
CA GLU A 36 20.39 17.17 13.13
C GLU A 36 19.94 16.93 14.57
N GLN A 37 18.63 16.76 14.80
CA GLN A 37 18.08 16.51 16.12
C GLN A 37 18.54 15.15 16.67
N ASN A 38 18.49 14.08 15.86
CA ASN A 38 18.94 12.76 16.29
C ASN A 38 20.45 12.76 16.62
N SER A 39 21.27 13.42 15.80
CA SER A 39 22.72 13.50 16.02
C SER A 39 23.07 14.26 17.30
N ALA A 40 22.36 15.35 17.59
CA ALA A 40 22.65 16.20 18.75
C ALA A 40 22.11 15.64 20.07
N PHE A 41 20.99 14.91 20.05
CA PHE A 41 20.26 14.55 21.27
C PHE A 41 19.96 13.05 21.42
N GLY A 42 20.38 12.20 20.47
CA GLY A 42 20.02 10.79 20.47
C GLY A 42 18.51 10.60 20.51
N SER A 43 18.01 9.64 21.31
CA SER A 43 16.58 9.32 21.44
C SER A 43 15.79 10.26 22.35
N HIS A 44 16.35 11.39 22.80
CA HIS A 44 15.66 12.30 23.73
C HIS A 44 14.25 12.71 23.27
N TYR A 45 14.07 12.95 21.96
CA TYR A 45 12.81 13.38 21.35
C TYR A 45 11.96 12.23 20.78
N TYR A 46 12.26 10.97 21.11
CA TYR A 46 11.62 9.80 20.48
C TYR A 46 10.09 9.80 20.59
N LEU A 47 9.54 10.23 21.74
CA LEU A 47 8.09 10.34 21.93
C LEU A 47 7.45 11.40 21.00
N ASN A 48 8.17 12.46 20.66
CA ASN A 48 7.72 13.43 19.66
C ASN A 48 7.80 12.87 18.24
N TRP A 49 8.80 12.02 17.94
CA TRP A 49 8.88 11.35 16.64
C TRP A 49 7.70 10.40 16.42
N LEU A 50 7.28 9.68 17.46
CA LEU A 50 6.06 8.86 17.44
C LEU A 50 4.78 9.68 17.20
N GLN A 51 4.75 10.98 17.53
CA GLN A 51 3.62 11.84 17.17
C GLN A 51 3.56 12.08 15.66
N LYS A 52 4.71 12.25 15.01
CA LYS A 52 4.79 12.40 13.55
C LYS A 52 4.29 11.17 12.80
N GLU A 53 4.52 9.98 13.34
CA GLU A 53 3.94 8.74 12.82
C GLU A 53 2.41 8.76 12.83
N LYS A 54 1.80 9.22 13.95
CA LYS A 54 0.35 9.35 14.06
C LYS A 54 -0.22 10.39 13.09
N GLU A 55 0.49 11.52 12.92
CA GLU A 55 0.14 12.56 11.96
C GLU A 55 0.17 12.02 10.52
N LEU A 56 1.22 11.30 10.14
CA LEU A 56 1.32 10.66 8.83
C LEU A 56 0.16 9.70 8.59
N ARG A 57 -0.16 8.88 9.59
CA ARG A 57 -1.28 7.93 9.50
C ARG A 57 -2.61 8.65 9.28
N GLN A 58 -2.83 9.78 9.94
CA GLN A 58 -4.03 10.61 9.74
C GLN A 58 -4.05 11.28 8.35
N GLN A 59 -2.91 11.75 7.85
CA GLN A 59 -2.77 12.29 6.50
C GLN A 59 -3.11 11.23 5.45
N LEU A 60 -2.58 10.01 5.61
CA LEU A 60 -2.86 8.87 4.73
C LEU A 60 -4.32 8.40 4.79
N THR A 61 -4.93 8.44 5.98
CA THR A 61 -6.37 8.17 6.15
C THR A 61 -7.19 9.14 5.30
N THR A 62 -6.82 10.42 5.30
CA THR A 62 -7.49 11.45 4.51
C THR A 62 -7.24 11.25 3.01
N LEU A 63 -5.99 10.98 2.63
CA LEU A 63 -5.57 10.80 1.22
C LEU A 63 -6.27 9.62 0.55
N LEU A 64 -6.56 8.56 1.31
CA LEU A 64 -7.26 7.36 0.83
C LEU A 64 -8.79 7.46 0.95
N ASN A 65 -9.30 8.50 1.62
CA ASN A 65 -10.66 8.56 2.14
C ASN A 65 -11.03 7.30 2.96
N ALA A 66 -10.13 6.84 3.84
CA ALA A 66 -10.36 5.65 4.65
C ALA A 66 -11.33 5.94 5.83
N PRO A 67 -12.22 4.99 6.20
CA PRO A 67 -13.18 5.18 7.29
C PRO A 67 -12.53 5.44 8.65
N SER A 68 -11.33 4.91 8.87
CA SER A 68 -10.64 4.99 10.15
C SER A 68 -9.13 4.97 9.98
N VAL A 69 -8.44 5.73 10.84
CA VAL A 69 -6.98 5.69 10.99
C VAL A 69 -6.49 4.29 11.42
N ASN A 70 -7.36 3.50 12.05
CA ASN A 70 -7.07 2.13 12.46
C ASN A 70 -6.98 1.14 11.28
N ASP A 71 -7.40 1.55 10.08
CA ASP A 71 -7.33 0.72 8.89
C ASP A 71 -6.04 0.95 8.09
N ILE A 72 -5.16 1.83 8.57
CA ILE A 72 -3.90 2.20 7.93
C ILE A 72 -2.71 1.58 8.65
N ALA A 73 -1.85 0.89 7.90
CA ALA A 73 -0.53 0.44 8.30
C ALA A 73 0.57 1.16 7.49
N LEU A 74 1.71 1.42 8.13
CA LEU A 74 2.92 1.91 7.50
C LEU A 74 3.85 0.74 7.21
N VAL A 75 4.15 0.51 5.94
CA VAL A 75 4.91 -0.65 5.47
C VAL A 75 6.17 -0.21 4.74
N LYS A 76 7.05 -1.14 4.40
CA LYS A 76 8.29 -0.83 3.67
C LYS A 76 8.02 -0.34 2.24
N ASN A 77 7.09 -0.97 1.52
CA ASN A 77 6.74 -0.67 0.13
C ASN A 77 5.48 -1.44 -0.32
N THR A 78 5.00 -1.15 -1.54
CA THR A 78 3.86 -1.86 -2.17
C THR A 78 4.05 -3.38 -2.19
N SER A 79 5.23 -3.87 -2.57
CA SER A 79 5.52 -5.31 -2.69
C SER A 79 5.36 -6.06 -1.36
N GLU A 80 5.73 -5.43 -0.25
CA GLU A 80 5.56 -6.01 1.08
C GLU A 80 4.09 -6.16 1.46
N ALA A 81 3.28 -5.12 1.24
CA ALA A 81 1.84 -5.17 1.50
C ALA A 81 1.13 -6.22 0.64
N LEU A 82 1.48 -6.32 -0.65
CA LEU A 82 0.96 -7.38 -1.53
C LEU A 82 1.33 -8.78 -1.02
N SER A 83 2.54 -8.93 -0.48
CA SER A 83 2.97 -10.19 0.15
C SER A 83 2.21 -10.49 1.45
N PHE A 84 1.83 -9.47 2.23
CA PHE A 84 0.97 -9.65 3.41
C PHE A 84 -0.40 -10.21 3.02
N VAL A 85 -0.98 -9.73 1.92
CA VAL A 85 -2.26 -10.27 1.45
C VAL A 85 -2.07 -11.68 0.90
N ALA A 86 -1.12 -11.88 -0.02
CA ALA A 86 -0.87 -13.17 -0.68
C ALA A 86 -0.60 -14.30 0.32
N TYR A 87 0.20 -14.05 1.36
CA TYR A 87 0.57 -15.09 2.34
C TYR A 87 -0.19 -15.00 3.66
N GLY A 88 -0.98 -13.95 3.87
CA GLY A 88 -1.88 -13.85 5.01
C GLY A 88 -3.19 -14.58 4.80
N LEU A 89 -3.68 -14.66 3.56
CA LEU A 89 -4.88 -15.42 3.23
C LEU A 89 -4.64 -16.94 3.36
N THR A 90 -5.71 -17.65 3.73
CA THR A 90 -5.71 -19.12 3.68
C THR A 90 -6.27 -19.55 2.34
N TRP A 91 -5.42 -20.25 1.58
CA TRP A 91 -5.74 -20.79 0.26
C TRP A 91 -6.04 -22.27 0.32
N ASN A 92 -6.92 -22.72 -0.57
CA ASN A 92 -7.18 -24.12 -0.85
C ASN A 92 -6.72 -24.46 -2.27
N GLN A 93 -6.38 -25.73 -2.48
CA GLN A 93 -6.12 -26.22 -3.83
C GLN A 93 -7.33 -26.00 -4.73
N GLY A 94 -7.12 -25.40 -5.91
CA GLY A 94 -8.17 -25.07 -6.87
C GLY A 94 -8.71 -23.65 -6.75
N ASP A 95 -8.37 -22.90 -5.69
CA ASP A 95 -8.63 -21.46 -5.62
C ASP A 95 -7.91 -20.76 -6.79
N ASN A 96 -8.49 -19.66 -7.28
CA ASN A 96 -7.83 -18.81 -8.26
C ASN A 96 -7.89 -17.32 -7.94
N ILE A 97 -6.97 -16.60 -8.57
CA ILE A 97 -6.79 -15.16 -8.47
C ILE A 97 -6.84 -14.59 -9.88
N VAL A 98 -7.61 -13.52 -10.07
CA VAL A 98 -7.71 -12.81 -11.36
C VAL A 98 -6.91 -11.51 -11.31
N SER A 99 -6.17 -11.24 -12.37
CA SER A 99 -5.41 -10.01 -12.56
C SER A 99 -5.20 -9.68 -14.04
N SER A 100 -4.27 -8.80 -14.36
CA SER A 100 -3.94 -8.31 -15.70
C SER A 100 -2.53 -8.72 -16.13
N GLN A 101 -2.33 -8.92 -17.43
CA GLN A 101 -0.99 -9.10 -18.04
C GLN A 101 -0.15 -7.81 -18.00
N GLU A 102 -0.76 -6.65 -17.73
CA GLU A 102 -0.09 -5.36 -17.63
C GLU A 102 0.49 -5.07 -16.22
N GLU A 103 0.28 -5.95 -15.25
CA GLU A 103 0.72 -5.73 -13.87
C GLU A 103 2.26 -5.64 -13.75
N PHE A 104 2.69 -4.70 -12.90
CA PHE A 104 4.10 -4.63 -12.50
C PHE A 104 4.48 -5.90 -11.72
N PRO A 105 5.73 -6.40 -11.80
CA PRO A 105 6.13 -7.65 -11.13
C PRO A 105 5.78 -7.75 -9.64
N SER A 106 5.75 -6.63 -8.91
CA SER A 106 5.31 -6.59 -7.51
C SER A 106 3.89 -7.09 -7.30
N ASN A 107 2.97 -6.83 -8.24
CA ASN A 107 1.57 -7.30 -8.21
C ASN A 107 1.33 -8.53 -9.09
N ARG A 108 2.40 -9.27 -9.43
CA ARG A 108 2.32 -10.53 -10.19
C ARG A 108 3.03 -11.67 -9.48
N ILE A 109 4.28 -11.46 -9.09
CA ILE A 109 5.16 -12.50 -8.55
C ILE A 109 4.61 -13.12 -7.24
N PRO A 110 4.11 -12.33 -6.25
CA PRO A 110 3.56 -12.91 -5.03
C PRO A 110 2.41 -13.90 -5.31
N TRP A 111 1.53 -13.57 -6.25
CA TRP A 111 0.40 -14.42 -6.60
C TRP A 111 0.81 -15.67 -7.39
N GLN A 112 1.69 -15.53 -8.38
CA GLN A 112 2.23 -16.67 -9.14
C GLN A 112 2.97 -17.68 -8.24
N SER A 113 3.60 -17.19 -7.17
CA SER A 113 4.31 -18.03 -6.21
C SER A 113 3.38 -18.95 -5.39
N LEU A 114 2.08 -18.66 -5.32
CA LEU A 114 1.07 -19.49 -4.65
C LEU A 114 0.71 -20.77 -5.44
N SER A 115 1.25 -20.95 -6.64
CA SER A 115 1.09 -22.19 -7.42
C SER A 115 1.53 -23.44 -6.65
N ASN A 116 2.49 -23.32 -5.73
CA ASN A 116 2.91 -24.41 -4.84
C ASN A 116 1.85 -24.83 -3.82
N GLN A 117 0.84 -23.99 -3.57
CA GLN A 117 -0.34 -24.25 -2.75
C GLN A 117 -1.55 -24.68 -3.61
N GLY A 118 -1.36 -24.85 -4.92
CA GLY A 118 -2.42 -25.22 -5.86
C GLY A 118 -3.35 -24.06 -6.22
N VAL A 119 -2.89 -22.81 -6.05
CA VAL A 119 -3.62 -21.61 -6.47
C VAL A 119 -3.26 -21.24 -7.90
N GLU A 120 -4.27 -20.99 -8.73
CA GLU A 120 -4.09 -20.53 -10.11
C GLU A 120 -4.07 -19.01 -10.19
N PHE A 121 -3.11 -18.43 -10.92
CA PHE A 121 -3.08 -17.00 -11.23
C PHE A 121 -3.47 -16.78 -12.70
N ARG A 122 -4.58 -16.07 -12.92
CA ARG A 122 -5.18 -15.85 -14.24
C ARG A 122 -4.98 -14.39 -14.65
N GLU A 123 -4.36 -14.20 -15.82
CA GLU A 123 -3.96 -12.88 -16.31
C GLU A 123 -4.77 -12.48 -17.55
N ALA A 124 -5.64 -11.50 -17.40
CA ALA A 124 -6.45 -10.96 -18.48
C ALA A 124 -5.60 -10.11 -19.44
N ASP A 125 -5.83 -10.31 -20.74
CA ASP A 125 -5.49 -9.31 -21.74
C ASP A 125 -6.58 -8.22 -21.71
N LEU A 126 -6.25 -7.03 -21.19
CA LEU A 126 -7.18 -5.91 -21.04
C LEU A 126 -7.71 -5.37 -22.37
N LEU A 127 -7.12 -5.76 -23.51
CA LEU A 127 -7.58 -5.39 -24.85
C LEU A 127 -8.49 -6.46 -25.48
N SER A 128 -8.67 -7.61 -24.83
CA SER A 128 -9.49 -8.71 -25.35
C SER A 128 -11.00 -8.42 -25.37
N LYS A 129 -11.42 -7.32 -24.73
CA LYS A 129 -12.79 -6.83 -24.66
C LYS A 129 -12.82 -5.32 -24.91
N PRO A 130 -13.97 -4.74 -25.30
CA PRO A 130 -14.11 -3.29 -25.47
C PRO A 130 -13.78 -2.51 -24.19
N GLU A 131 -14.30 -2.98 -23.05
CA GLU A 131 -13.99 -2.45 -21.73
C GLU A 131 -12.98 -3.36 -21.03
N ALA A 132 -11.96 -2.78 -20.42
CA ALA A 132 -10.86 -3.52 -19.81
C ALA A 132 -11.32 -4.37 -18.61
N GLU A 133 -12.27 -3.86 -17.84
CA GLU A 133 -12.86 -4.53 -16.69
C GLU A 133 -13.60 -5.80 -17.10
N ASP A 134 -14.24 -5.81 -18.27
CA ASP A 134 -14.97 -6.98 -18.76
C ASP A 134 -14.02 -8.13 -19.12
N ALA A 135 -12.75 -7.82 -19.46
CA ALA A 135 -11.72 -8.84 -19.68
C ALA A 135 -11.32 -9.51 -18.35
N LEU A 136 -11.26 -8.75 -17.25
CA LEU A 136 -11.05 -9.31 -15.91
C LEU A 136 -12.22 -10.21 -15.51
N PHE A 137 -13.45 -9.69 -15.64
CA PHE A 137 -14.66 -10.41 -15.22
C PHE A 137 -14.86 -11.72 -15.98
N ALA A 138 -14.43 -11.79 -17.24
CA ALA A 138 -14.51 -13.01 -18.05
C ALA A 138 -13.63 -14.17 -17.54
N LEU A 139 -12.65 -13.91 -16.67
CA LEU A 139 -11.79 -14.95 -16.07
C LEU A 139 -12.27 -15.44 -14.70
N VAL A 140 -13.30 -14.80 -14.15
CA VAL A 140 -13.85 -15.10 -12.83
C VAL A 140 -14.74 -16.34 -12.91
N ASP A 141 -14.59 -17.24 -11.95
CA ASP A 141 -15.43 -18.41 -11.76
C ASP A 141 -15.78 -18.65 -10.27
N ALA A 142 -16.43 -19.78 -9.98
CA ALA A 142 -16.87 -20.12 -8.63
C ALA A 142 -15.73 -20.36 -7.62
N ASN A 143 -14.48 -20.51 -8.08
CA ASN A 143 -13.30 -20.68 -7.23
C ASN A 143 -12.44 -19.40 -7.16
N THR A 144 -12.85 -18.31 -7.81
CA THR A 144 -12.13 -17.04 -7.73
C THR A 144 -12.30 -16.46 -6.34
N ARG A 145 -11.17 -16.25 -5.67
CA ARG A 145 -11.13 -15.77 -4.27
C ARG A 145 -10.71 -14.32 -4.16
N LEU A 146 -9.91 -13.84 -5.11
CA LEU A 146 -9.34 -12.50 -5.09
C LEU A 146 -9.17 -11.98 -6.52
N LEU A 147 -9.46 -10.69 -6.70
CA LEU A 147 -9.11 -9.92 -7.89
C LEU A 147 -8.12 -8.84 -7.48
N THR A 148 -6.98 -8.79 -8.15
CA THR A 148 -5.93 -7.77 -7.93
C THR A 148 -5.64 -6.99 -9.19
N ILE A 149 -5.55 -5.66 -9.09
CA ILE A 149 -5.31 -4.78 -10.23
C ILE A 149 -4.58 -3.50 -9.82
N SER A 150 -3.68 -3.02 -10.67
CA SER A 150 -3.17 -1.66 -10.61
C SER A 150 -4.25 -0.67 -11.02
N SER A 151 -4.54 0.28 -10.13
CA SER A 151 -5.47 1.39 -10.38
C SER A 151 -5.17 2.19 -11.66
N ILE A 152 -3.88 2.38 -11.95
CA ILE A 152 -3.36 2.90 -13.21
C ILE A 152 -2.20 2.00 -13.64
N GLN A 153 -2.31 1.44 -14.84
CA GLN A 153 -1.31 0.53 -15.41
C GLN A 153 0.00 1.29 -15.68
N PHE A 154 1.12 0.77 -15.16
CA PHE A 154 2.39 1.51 -15.10
C PHE A 154 2.97 1.85 -16.48
N ALA A 155 2.74 0.99 -17.48
CA ALA A 155 3.32 1.13 -18.82
C ALA A 155 2.40 1.88 -19.78
N SER A 156 1.10 1.55 -19.78
CA SER A 156 0.11 2.13 -20.70
C SER A 156 -0.51 3.42 -20.18
N GLY A 157 -0.45 3.67 -18.87
CA GLY A 157 -1.17 4.76 -18.21
C GLY A 157 -2.69 4.56 -18.17
N ARG A 158 -3.18 3.36 -18.53
CA ARG A 158 -4.61 3.03 -18.50
C ARG A 158 -5.12 3.09 -17.06
N ARG A 159 -6.10 3.97 -16.82
CA ARG A 159 -6.85 4.03 -15.56
C ARG A 159 -8.00 3.03 -15.61
N MET A 160 -8.10 2.20 -14.57
CA MET A 160 -9.18 1.22 -14.41
C MET A 160 -10.38 1.84 -13.70
N ASP A 161 -11.58 1.37 -14.00
CA ASP A 161 -12.82 1.72 -13.29
C ASP A 161 -12.92 0.90 -11.99
N LEU A 162 -12.36 1.44 -10.92
CA LEU A 162 -12.30 0.77 -9.61
C LEU A 162 -13.66 0.64 -8.93
N GLU A 163 -14.60 1.54 -9.19
CA GLU A 163 -15.97 1.43 -8.66
C GLU A 163 -16.71 0.26 -9.31
N LYS A 164 -16.59 0.13 -10.64
CA LYS A 164 -17.14 -1.01 -11.39
C LYS A 164 -16.54 -2.34 -10.94
N ILE A 165 -15.21 -2.41 -10.78
CA ILE A 165 -14.53 -3.63 -10.30
C ILE A 165 -14.94 -3.94 -8.85
N GLY A 166 -14.93 -2.95 -7.96
CA GLY A 166 -15.30 -3.11 -6.56
C GLY A 166 -16.73 -3.63 -6.38
N GLN A 167 -17.68 -3.05 -7.12
CA GLN A 167 -19.06 -3.51 -7.12
C GLN A 167 -19.18 -4.95 -7.62
N PHE A 168 -18.50 -5.30 -8.72
CA PHE A 168 -18.45 -6.67 -9.22
C PHE A 168 -17.88 -7.66 -8.20
N CYS A 169 -16.77 -7.31 -7.55
CA CYS A 169 -16.13 -8.15 -6.53
C CYS A 169 -17.07 -8.42 -5.35
N LYS A 170 -17.72 -7.37 -4.84
CA LYS A 170 -18.69 -7.51 -3.75
C LYS A 170 -19.87 -8.39 -4.11
N ASP A 171 -20.46 -8.19 -5.30
CA ASP A 171 -21.63 -8.96 -5.74
C ASP A 171 -21.32 -10.46 -5.91
N ASN A 172 -20.04 -10.80 -6.11
CA ASN A 172 -19.56 -12.17 -6.26
C ASN A 172 -18.79 -12.71 -5.04
N ASN A 173 -18.74 -11.96 -3.93
CA ASN A 173 -17.99 -12.32 -2.71
C ASN A 173 -16.49 -12.64 -2.99
N ILE A 174 -15.85 -11.79 -3.79
CA ILE A 174 -14.44 -11.84 -4.17
C ILE A 174 -13.69 -10.71 -3.46
N LEU A 175 -12.52 -11.01 -2.89
CA LEU A 175 -11.69 -9.98 -2.27
C LEU A 175 -11.09 -9.04 -3.32
N PHE A 176 -11.09 -7.74 -3.05
CA PHE A 176 -10.56 -6.73 -3.98
C PHE A 176 -9.27 -6.08 -3.47
N CYS A 177 -8.17 -6.32 -4.19
CA CYS A 177 -6.85 -5.80 -3.88
C CYS A 177 -6.40 -4.77 -4.94
N ILE A 178 -6.02 -3.56 -4.52
CA ILE A 178 -5.65 -2.46 -5.42
C ILE A 178 -4.19 -2.06 -5.20
N ASP A 179 -3.38 -2.19 -6.25
CA ASP A 179 -2.10 -1.49 -6.33
C ASP A 179 -2.36 -0.03 -6.74
N ALA A 180 -2.19 0.88 -5.79
CA ALA A 180 -2.48 2.30 -5.93
C ALA A 180 -1.23 3.14 -6.25
N ILE A 181 -0.07 2.53 -6.51
CA ILE A 181 1.22 3.23 -6.58
C ILE A 181 1.28 4.32 -7.68
N GLN A 182 0.47 4.20 -8.73
CA GLN A 182 0.40 5.18 -9.82
C GLN A 182 -0.78 6.17 -9.69
N SER A 183 -1.71 5.96 -8.78
CA SER A 183 -2.90 6.81 -8.61
C SER A 183 -2.86 7.64 -7.33
N LEU A 184 -2.41 7.07 -6.21
CA LEU A 184 -2.42 7.74 -4.91
C LEU A 184 -1.44 8.93 -4.92
N GLY A 185 -1.97 10.14 -4.69
CA GLY A 185 -1.23 11.41 -4.82
C GLY A 185 -1.25 12.04 -6.22
N ALA A 186 -1.67 11.31 -7.26
CA ALA A 186 -1.82 11.83 -8.62
C ALA A 186 -3.28 12.19 -8.96
N VAL A 187 -4.22 11.38 -8.47
CA VAL A 187 -5.67 11.55 -8.68
C VAL A 187 -6.41 11.36 -7.36
N GLU A 188 -7.66 11.81 -7.30
CA GLU A 188 -8.54 11.53 -6.17
C GLU A 188 -8.74 10.02 -6.01
N PHE A 189 -8.74 9.57 -4.75
CA PHE A 189 -8.77 8.15 -4.40
C PHE A 189 -9.74 7.93 -3.24
N ASP A 190 -10.64 6.96 -3.38
CA ASP A 190 -11.69 6.68 -2.40
C ASP A 190 -11.84 5.18 -2.16
N VAL A 191 -11.20 4.67 -1.10
CA VAL A 191 -11.28 3.24 -0.74
C VAL A 191 -12.71 2.79 -0.41
N GLN A 192 -13.59 3.71 0.02
CA GLN A 192 -14.97 3.39 0.37
C GLN A 192 -15.83 3.24 -0.87
N ALA A 193 -15.72 4.16 -1.82
CA ALA A 193 -16.41 4.07 -3.12
C ALA A 193 -15.97 2.83 -3.91
N TYR A 194 -14.67 2.51 -3.85
CA TYR A 194 -14.11 1.33 -4.51
C TYR A 194 -14.40 0.02 -3.79
N GLN A 195 -14.96 0.09 -2.57
CA GLN A 195 -15.29 -1.10 -1.77
C GLN A 195 -14.07 -2.04 -1.62
N ALA A 196 -12.89 -1.44 -1.45
CA ALA A 196 -11.63 -2.17 -1.47
C ALA A 196 -11.40 -2.95 -0.16
N ASP A 197 -10.86 -4.15 -0.29
CA ASP A 197 -10.41 -4.93 0.86
C ASP A 197 -8.98 -4.58 1.27
N PHE A 198 -8.15 -4.31 0.27
CA PHE A 198 -6.74 -4.02 0.42
C PHE A 198 -6.34 -2.94 -0.58
N VAL A 199 -5.64 -1.91 -0.11
CA VAL A 199 -5.02 -0.90 -0.98
C VAL A 199 -3.60 -0.64 -0.51
N MET A 200 -2.65 -0.57 -1.43
CA MET A 200 -1.25 -0.29 -1.08
C MET A 200 -0.54 0.59 -2.10
N ALA A 201 0.36 1.41 -1.60
CA ALA A 201 1.22 2.25 -2.42
C ALA A 201 2.50 2.62 -1.66
N ASP A 202 3.62 2.65 -2.35
CA ASP A 202 4.85 3.24 -1.86
C ASP A 202 4.82 4.78 -2.01
N GLY A 203 5.40 5.50 -1.04
CA GLY A 203 5.41 6.96 -0.97
C GLY A 203 6.23 7.65 -2.06
N HIS A 204 7.24 6.98 -2.64
CA HIS A 204 8.29 7.62 -3.45
C HIS A 204 7.90 8.12 -4.84
N LYS A 205 6.64 7.90 -5.26
CA LYS A 205 6.14 8.36 -6.55
C LYS A 205 5.30 9.62 -6.36
N TRP A 206 4.02 9.56 -6.67
CA TRP A 206 3.14 10.71 -6.73
C TRP A 206 2.84 11.35 -5.36
N MET A 207 3.22 10.70 -4.27
CA MET A 207 3.09 11.23 -2.91
C MET A 207 4.36 11.93 -2.41
N PHE A 208 5.41 11.98 -3.23
CA PHE A 208 6.67 12.69 -2.97
C PHE A 208 7.41 12.29 -1.67
N GLY A 209 7.09 11.10 -1.13
CA GLY A 209 7.78 10.52 0.01
C GLY A 209 9.16 9.94 -0.36
N PRO A 210 9.89 9.39 0.62
CA PRO A 210 11.09 8.60 0.37
C PRO A 210 10.76 7.15 0.00
N GLU A 211 11.68 6.47 -0.68
CA GLU A 211 11.64 5.01 -0.79
C GLU A 211 11.79 4.36 0.60
N GLY A 212 11.20 3.18 0.77
CA GLY A 212 11.27 2.44 2.04
C GLY A 212 10.21 2.83 3.06
N LEU A 213 9.19 3.58 2.64
CA LEU A 213 7.97 3.79 3.40
C LEU A 213 6.75 3.86 2.47
N GLY A 214 5.80 2.98 2.69
CA GLY A 214 4.53 2.88 1.97
C GLY A 214 3.35 2.80 2.92
N VAL A 215 2.17 2.83 2.34
CA VAL A 215 0.90 2.70 3.03
C VAL A 215 0.24 1.37 2.65
N PHE A 216 -0.37 0.73 3.63
CA PHE A 216 -1.25 -0.41 3.45
C PHE A 216 -2.57 -0.15 4.17
N TYR A 217 -3.65 -0.01 3.41
CA TYR A 217 -5.01 0.02 3.90
C TYR A 217 -5.62 -1.37 3.86
N THR A 218 -6.37 -1.72 4.91
CA THR A 218 -7.23 -2.89 4.91
C THR A 218 -8.45 -2.70 5.79
N ASN A 219 -9.63 -3.05 5.28
CA ASN A 219 -10.86 -2.98 6.05
C ASN A 219 -10.86 -4.00 7.21
N PRO A 220 -11.68 -3.80 8.26
CA PRO A 220 -11.67 -4.66 9.45
C PRO A 220 -11.92 -6.15 9.18
N ASP A 221 -12.85 -6.49 8.30
CA ASP A 221 -13.25 -7.87 8.03
C ASP A 221 -12.15 -8.62 7.29
N SER A 222 -11.61 -8.00 6.24
CA SER A 222 -10.50 -8.54 5.45
C SER A 222 -9.20 -8.60 6.25
N ARG A 223 -8.94 -7.63 7.13
CA ARG A 223 -7.82 -7.67 8.08
C ARG A 223 -7.91 -8.85 9.05
N ALA A 224 -9.11 -9.22 9.49
CA ALA A 224 -9.31 -10.33 10.40
C ALA A 224 -9.02 -11.69 9.73
N ALA A 225 -9.22 -11.78 8.41
CA ALA A 225 -8.92 -12.97 7.63
C ALA A 225 -7.41 -13.19 7.37
N LEU A 226 -6.58 -12.15 7.52
CA LEU A 226 -5.13 -12.24 7.29
C LEU A 226 -4.38 -12.80 8.51
N LYS A 227 -3.60 -13.85 8.26
CA LYS A 227 -2.52 -14.32 9.13
C LYS A 227 -1.32 -13.35 9.03
N LEU A 228 -0.57 -13.23 10.11
CA LEU A 228 0.68 -12.48 10.11
C LEU A 228 1.83 -13.33 9.58
N THR A 229 2.66 -12.72 8.73
CA THR A 229 3.85 -13.35 8.15
C THR A 229 5.15 -12.73 8.66
N GLN A 230 5.05 -11.59 9.35
CA GLN A 230 6.15 -10.91 10.02
C GLN A 230 5.76 -10.65 11.48
N TYR A 231 6.70 -10.84 12.41
CA TYR A 231 6.47 -10.77 13.85
C TYR A 231 7.54 -9.90 14.53
N GLY A 232 7.12 -9.06 15.47
CA GLY A 232 8.03 -8.21 16.24
C GLY A 232 7.28 -7.32 17.24
N TRP A 233 7.97 -6.37 17.86
CA TRP A 233 7.45 -5.64 19.02
C TRP A 233 6.38 -4.59 18.67
N HIS A 234 6.46 -3.97 17.48
CA HIS A 234 5.58 -2.84 17.14
C HIS A 234 4.15 -3.29 16.75
N MET A 235 3.97 -4.58 16.45
CA MET A 235 2.66 -5.18 16.12
C MET A 235 1.86 -5.62 17.36
N MET A 236 2.39 -5.41 18.56
CA MET A 236 1.74 -5.82 19.81
C MET A 236 0.62 -4.85 20.19
N ALA A 237 -0.46 -5.36 20.79
CA ALA A 237 -1.56 -4.51 21.29
C ALA A 237 -1.08 -3.49 22.34
N ASN A 238 -0.07 -3.84 23.13
CA ASN A 238 0.63 -2.92 24.03
C ASN A 238 2.12 -2.83 23.65
N ILE A 239 2.44 -1.88 22.77
CA ILE A 239 3.79 -1.69 22.20
C ILE A 239 4.88 -1.32 23.22
N HIS A 240 4.50 -0.95 24.45
CA HIS A 240 5.44 -0.57 25.52
C HIS A 240 5.62 -1.68 26.57
N ASN A 241 4.86 -2.77 26.48
CA ASN A 241 5.01 -3.91 27.38
C ASN A 241 5.90 -4.98 26.76
N TYR A 242 7.22 -4.80 26.88
CA TYR A 242 8.22 -5.71 26.31
C TYR A 242 8.34 -7.07 27.02
N GLU A 243 7.75 -7.21 28.21
CA GLU A 243 7.81 -8.43 29.03
C GLU A 243 6.55 -9.30 28.92
N ASN A 244 5.63 -8.96 28.01
CA ASN A 244 4.35 -9.65 27.86
C ASN A 244 4.51 -11.13 27.45
N GLN A 245 4.09 -12.04 28.33
CA GLN A 245 3.96 -13.47 28.02
C GLN A 245 2.65 -14.04 28.58
N PRO A 246 1.68 -14.43 27.73
CA PRO A 246 1.68 -14.30 26.27
C PRO A 246 1.58 -12.83 25.81
N TRP A 247 1.93 -12.57 24.55
CA TRP A 247 1.73 -11.28 23.89
C TRP A 247 0.47 -11.30 23.03
N ASP A 248 -0.17 -10.13 22.89
CA ASP A 248 -1.38 -9.96 22.10
C ASP A 248 -1.09 -9.19 20.81
N ILE A 249 -1.78 -9.57 19.74
CA ILE A 249 -1.69 -8.89 18.44
C ILE A 249 -2.49 -7.59 18.47
N HIS A 250 -1.97 -6.53 17.87
CA HIS A 250 -2.69 -5.28 17.73
C HIS A 250 -4.03 -5.47 16.97
N PRO A 251 -5.16 -4.91 17.45
CA PRO A 251 -6.48 -5.14 16.82
C PRO A 251 -6.68 -4.40 15.49
N HIS A 252 -5.80 -3.44 15.19
CA HIS A 252 -5.86 -2.55 14.02
C HIS A 252 -4.77 -2.89 13.01
N ALA A 253 -4.74 -2.18 11.88
CA ALA A 253 -3.78 -2.43 10.78
C ALA A 253 -2.31 -2.36 11.23
N GLN A 254 -1.98 -1.65 12.31
CA GLN A 254 -0.65 -1.66 12.94
C GLN A 254 -0.12 -3.07 13.28
N ARG A 255 -0.95 -4.12 13.29
CA ARG A 255 -0.50 -5.51 13.38
C ARG A 255 0.46 -5.94 12.25
N PHE A 256 0.49 -5.21 11.14
CA PHE A 256 1.41 -5.43 10.02
C PHE A 256 2.73 -4.66 10.16
N GLU A 257 2.95 -3.98 11.29
CA GLU A 257 4.16 -3.19 11.57
C GLU A 257 4.99 -3.92 12.62
N CYS A 258 5.88 -4.82 12.21
CA CYS A 258 6.54 -5.71 13.17
C CYS A 258 7.72 -5.06 13.92
N GLY A 259 8.46 -4.16 13.26
CA GLY A 259 9.77 -3.67 13.73
C GLY A 259 9.77 -2.21 14.13
N SER A 260 10.98 -1.70 14.44
CA SER A 260 11.19 -0.29 14.69
C SER A 260 10.75 0.56 13.48
N PRO A 261 9.93 1.61 13.65
CA PRO A 261 9.43 2.39 12.54
C PRO A 261 10.53 3.13 11.78
N ASN A 262 10.34 3.34 10.47
CA ASN A 262 11.21 4.17 9.64
C ASN A 262 11.01 5.66 9.97
N MET A 263 11.51 6.12 11.11
CA MET A 263 11.28 7.49 11.61
C MET A 263 11.78 8.56 10.65
N LEU A 264 12.93 8.35 10.00
CA LEU A 264 13.41 9.28 8.99
C LEU A 264 12.41 9.40 7.84
N GLY A 265 11.92 8.25 7.33
CA GLY A 265 10.95 8.21 6.26
C GLY A 265 9.61 8.84 6.64
N ILE A 266 9.16 8.58 7.87
CA ILE A 266 7.91 9.13 8.44
C ILE A 266 7.97 10.66 8.49
N HIS A 267 9.07 11.20 9.02
CA HIS A 267 9.28 12.65 9.09
C HIS A 267 9.37 13.30 7.71
N ALA A 268 10.03 12.63 6.75
CA ALA A 268 10.16 13.11 5.39
C ALA A 268 8.81 13.15 4.66
N TRP A 269 8.00 12.10 4.79
CA TRP A 269 6.73 11.97 4.07
C TRP A 269 5.63 12.84 4.65
N SER A 270 5.62 13.05 5.98
CA SER A 270 4.58 13.83 6.66
C SER A 270 4.80 15.36 6.61
N ALA A 271 5.84 15.81 5.88
CA ALA A 271 6.30 17.20 5.81
C ALA A 271 5.38 18.16 5.02
#